data_AF-A0A1X7TGT2-F1
#
_entry.id   AF-A0A1X7TGT2-F1
#
_cell.length_a   1.000
_cell.length_b   1.000
_cell.length_c   1.000
_cell.angle_alpha   90.00
_cell.angle_beta   90.00
_cell.angle_gamma   90.00
#
_symmetry.space_group_name_H-M   'P 1'
#
loop_
_entity.id
_entity.type
_entity.pdbx_description
1 polymer ?
#
loop_
_entity_poly.entity_id
_entity_poly.type
_entity_poly.pdbx_seq_one_letter_code
_entity_poly.pdbx_strand_id
1 'polypeptide(L)' 'MNGGGSTPCVSPWCGEKCELLNCDETDCNGNGVCTNGSCKCKAGWFGSLCEKSCPHIWSWL' A
#
# COMPACT_ATOMS: atom_id res chain seq x y z
N MET A 1 36.35 -9.12 -5.47
CA MET A 1 35.08 -9.72 -5.92
C MET A 1 33.99 -9.02 -5.12
N ASN A 2 33.43 -7.91 -5.62
CA ASN A 2 32.21 -7.81 -6.48
C ASN A 2 30.90 -7.84 -5.66
N GLY A 3 30.06 -6.81 -5.88
CA GLY A 3 28.69 -6.64 -5.36
C GLY A 3 28.61 -5.44 -4.39
N GLY A 4 28.44 -4.20 -4.82
CA GLY A 4 27.27 -3.68 -5.54
C GLY A 4 26.35 -3.02 -4.50
N GLY A 5 26.40 -1.70 -4.38
CA GLY A 5 25.77 -0.94 -3.30
C GLY A 5 24.27 -1.20 -3.17
N SER A 6 23.87 -1.85 -2.08
CA SER A 6 22.50 -1.82 -1.60
C SER A 6 22.23 -0.44 -1.00
N THR A 7 21.88 0.55 -1.81
CA THR A 7 21.05 1.64 -1.29
C THR A 7 19.77 0.97 -0.78
N PRO A 8 19.49 1.01 0.54
CA PRO A 8 18.24 0.47 1.04
C PRO A 8 17.10 1.17 0.30
N CYS A 9 16.06 0.42 -0.07
CA CYS A 9 14.90 0.99 -0.71
C CYS A 9 14.36 2.16 0.11
N VAL A 10 13.94 3.22 -0.57
CA VAL A 10 13.27 4.33 0.10
C VAL A 10 11.91 3.81 0.55
N SER A 11 11.63 3.85 1.86
CA SER A 11 10.29 3.53 2.35
C SER A 11 9.24 4.38 1.64
N PRO A 12 8.08 3.81 1.27
CA PRO A 12 7.57 2.50 1.64
C PRO A 12 7.85 1.40 0.60
N TRP A 13 8.97 1.43 -0.14
CA TRP A 13 9.24 0.47 -1.20
C TRP A 13 10.21 -0.65 -0.74
N CYS A 14 10.06 -1.86 -1.25
CA CYS A 14 10.89 -3.05 -1.01
C CYS A 14 10.96 -3.95 -2.27
N GLY A 15 11.66 -5.08 -2.19
CA GLY A 15 11.94 -5.96 -3.34
C GLY A 15 13.34 -5.76 -3.92
N GLU A 16 13.79 -6.64 -4.82
CA GLU A 16 15.13 -6.58 -5.42
C GLU A 16 15.39 -5.28 -6.18
N LYS A 17 14.33 -4.64 -6.69
CA LYS A 17 14.39 -3.37 -7.44
C LYS A 17 13.56 -2.25 -6.80
N CYS A 18 13.16 -2.41 -5.53
CA CYS A 18 12.27 -1.47 -4.84
C CYS A 18 10.93 -1.24 -5.57
N GLU A 19 10.44 -2.27 -6.25
CA GLU A 19 9.20 -2.24 -7.03
C GLU A 19 7.97 -2.65 -6.23
N LEU A 20 8.18 -3.34 -5.10
CA LEU A 20 7.12 -3.79 -4.22
C LEU A 20 6.84 -2.72 -3.16
N LEU A 21 5.60 -2.59 -2.75
CA LEU A 21 5.26 -1.75 -1.61
C LEU A 21 5.46 -2.56 -0.31
N ASN A 22 6.26 -2.03 0.61
CA ASN A 22 6.51 -2.57 1.92
C ASN A 22 5.28 -2.41 2.83
N CYS A 23 4.64 -3.53 3.14
CA CYS A 23 3.41 -3.56 3.93
C CYS A 23 3.61 -3.15 5.40
N ASP A 24 4.84 -3.21 5.95
CA ASP A 24 5.09 -2.80 7.35
C ASP A 24 4.93 -1.28 7.55
N GLU A 25 5.19 -0.46 6.53
CA GLU A 25 5.06 1.01 6.61
C GLU A 25 3.76 1.52 5.98
N THR A 26 3.17 0.78 5.04
CA THR A 26 1.90 1.12 4.38
C THR A 26 0.80 0.18 4.82
N ASP A 27 0.24 0.45 5.99
CA ASP A 27 -0.89 -0.29 6.56
C ASP A 27 -2.22 -0.04 5.81
N CYS A 28 -2.21 0.22 4.50
CA CYS A 28 -3.40 0.58 3.72
C CYS A 28 -4.29 1.62 4.43
N ASN A 29 -3.67 2.59 5.11
CA ASN A 29 -4.31 3.58 5.99
C ASN A 29 -5.21 3.00 7.10
N GLY A 30 -4.95 1.77 7.56
CA GLY A 30 -5.80 0.99 8.46
C GLY A 30 -7.10 0.49 7.81
N ASN A 31 -7.29 0.76 6.52
CA ASN A 31 -8.53 0.57 5.78
C ASN A 31 -8.47 -0.58 4.78
N GLY A 32 -7.44 -1.42 4.86
CA GLY A 32 -7.26 -2.56 3.98
C GLY A 32 -6.36 -3.62 4.60
N VAL A 33 -6.06 -4.64 3.80
CA VAL A 33 -5.03 -5.63 4.08
C VAL A 33 -4.02 -5.52 2.95
N CYS A 34 -2.76 -5.29 3.30
CA CYS A 34 -1.68 -5.29 2.33
C CYS A 34 -1.30 -6.74 1.98
N THR A 35 -1.21 -7.06 0.70
CA THR A 35 -0.83 -8.38 0.20
C THR A 35 0.04 -8.22 -1.04
N ASN A 36 1.27 -8.73 -0.97
CA ASN A 36 2.23 -8.69 -2.08
C ASN A 36 2.44 -7.27 -2.66
N GLY A 37 2.55 -6.27 -1.79
CA GLY A 37 2.75 -4.87 -2.18
C GLY A 37 1.52 -4.19 -2.80
N SER A 38 0.33 -4.73 -2.61
CA SER A 38 -0.93 -4.11 -3.02
C SER A 38 -1.96 -4.14 -1.90
N CYS A 39 -2.74 -3.06 -1.77
CA CYS A 39 -3.77 -2.95 -0.76
C CYS A 39 -5.11 -3.52 -1.25
N LYS A 40 -5.62 -4.52 -0.53
CA LYS A 40 -7.01 -4.95 -0.64
C LYS A 40 -7.86 -4.17 0.36
N CYS A 41 -8.64 -3.21 -0.12
CA CYS A 41 -9.43 -2.33 0.74
C CYS A 41 -10.62 -3.03 1.40
N LYS A 42 -10.95 -2.60 2.62
CA LYS A 42 -12.19 -2.90 3.32
C LYS A 42 -13.37 -2.28 2.55
N ALA A 43 -14.58 -2.80 2.76
CA ALA A 43 -15.78 -2.27 2.12
C ALA A 43 -15.95 -0.76 2.41
N GLY A 44 -16.29 0.00 1.37
CA GLY A 44 -16.42 1.46 1.46
C GLY A 44 -15.09 2.23 1.37
N TRP A 45 -13.95 1.56 1.19
CA TRP A 45 -12.65 2.19 0.95
C TRP A 45 -12.06 1.81 -0.41
N PHE A 46 -11.29 2.72 -0.99
CA PHE A 46 -10.68 2.57 -2.31
C PHE A 46 -9.44 3.48 -2.46
N GLY A 47 -8.74 3.34 -3.58
CA GLY A 47 -7.42 3.96 -3.80
C GLY A 47 -6.30 2.95 -3.60
N SER A 48 -5.10 3.27 -4.09
CA SER A 48 -3.95 2.34 -4.06
C SER A 48 -3.51 1.99 -2.64
N LEU A 49 -3.84 2.84 -1.66
CA LEU A 49 -3.56 2.65 -0.24
C LEU A 49 -4.83 2.69 0.61
N CYS A 50 -6.01 2.53 0.01
CA CYS A 50 -7.30 2.67 0.71
C CYS A 50 -7.45 4.01 1.44
N GLU A 51 -6.88 5.07 0.86
CA GLU A 51 -6.87 6.42 1.42
C GLU A 51 -8.19 7.17 1.16
N LYS A 52 -9.03 6.65 0.27
CA LYS A 52 -10.32 7.25 -0.08
C LYS A 52 -11.44 6.39 0.48
N SER A 53 -12.36 7.01 1.21
CA SER A 53 -13.63 6.38 1.55
C SER A 53 -14.68 6.79 0.53
N CYS A 54 -15.60 5.88 0.21
CA CYS A 54 -16.86 6.26 -0.39
C CYS A 54 -17.64 6.95 0.73
N PRO A 55 -17.86 8.27 0.69
CA PRO A 55 -18.82 8.87 1.60
C PRO A 55 -20.12 8.12 1.36
N HIS A 56 -20.68 7.56 2.42
CA HIS A 56 -21.91 6.78 2.39
C HIS A 56 -23.07 7.73 2.04
N ILE A 57 -23.14 8.18 0.79
CA ILE A 57 -24.25 8.95 0.23
C ILE A 57 -25.21 8.02 -0.53
N TRP A 58 -25.16 6.71 -0.26
CA TRP A 58 -26.30 5.82 -0.51
C TRP A 58 -27.25 5.74 0.69
N SER A 59 -27.45 6.87 1.37
CA SER A 59 -28.65 7.11 2.17
C SER A 59 -29.52 8.14 1.45
N TRP A 60 -30.00 7.75 0.27
CA TRP A 60 -31.27 8.18 -0.36
C TRP A 60 -31.55 9.69 -0.49
N LEU A 61 -30.91 10.36 -1.47
CA LEU A 61 -31.52 11.38 -2.34
C LEU A 61 -30.92 11.27 -3.75
#